data_AF-C6BC88-F1
#
_entry.id   AF-C6BC88-F1
#
_cell.length_a   1.000
_cell.length_b   1.000
_cell.length_c   1.000
_cell.angle_alpha   90.00
_cell.angle_beta   90.00
_cell.angle_gamma   90.00
#
_symmetry.space_group_name_H-M   'P 1'
#
loop_
_entity.id
_entity.type
_entity.pdbx_description
1 polymer ?
#
loop_
_entity_poly.entity_id
_entity_poly.type
_entity_poly.pdbx_seq_one_letter_code
_entity_poly.pdbx_strand_id
1 'polypeptide(L)' 'MKPRENDPNHPYVRALKGCGHGRLFTEPCIDCEIVGLLDEYKNAVRKVQRTRDRLRAMGVRLPGSTSVTQQQERSDADQA' A
#
# COMPACT_ATOMS: atom_id res chain seq x y z
N MET A 1 14.16 8.34 -10.25
CA MET A 1 13.57 9.41 -11.07
C MET A 1 12.31 9.90 -10.37
N LYS A 2 12.16 11.21 -10.13
CA LYS A 2 10.94 11.78 -9.52
C LYS A 2 9.94 12.07 -10.67
N PRO A 3 8.65 11.68 -10.56
CA PRO A 3 7.65 12.04 -11.57
C PRO A 3 7.59 13.56 -11.77
N ARG A 4 7.37 14.00 -13.01
CA ARG A 4 7.17 15.43 -13.28
C ARG A 4 5.90 15.94 -12.60
N GLU A 5 5.90 17.22 -12.25
CA GLU A 5 4.74 17.86 -11.66
C GLU A 5 3.58 17.93 -12.66
N ASN A 6 2.38 17.62 -12.19
CA ASN A 6 1.15 17.66 -12.98
C ASN A 6 0.59 19.09 -12.93
N ASP A 7 0.34 19.71 -14.08
CA ASP A 7 -0.35 21.00 -14.14
C ASP A 7 -1.88 20.80 -14.15
N PRO A 8 -2.60 21.14 -13.07
CA PRO A 8 -4.06 21.00 -13.01
C PRO A 8 -4.79 21.95 -13.96
N ASN A 9 -4.15 23.05 -14.40
CA ASN A 9 -4.73 24.02 -15.31
C ASN A 9 -4.42 23.73 -16.79
N HIS A 10 -3.73 22.63 -17.08
CA HIS A 10 -3.37 22.26 -18.44
C HIS A 10 -4.63 22.16 -19.34
N PRO A 11 -4.62 22.66 -20.58
CA PRO A 11 -5.79 22.65 -21.46
C PRO A 11 -6.41 21.27 -21.64
N TYR A 12 -5.60 20.20 -21.59
CA TYR A 12 -6.10 18.83 -21.73
C TYR A 12 -6.83 18.34 -20.49
N VAL A 13 -6.42 18.77 -19.30
CA VAL A 13 -7.11 18.48 -18.03
C VAL A 13 -8.44 19.24 -18.01
N ARG A 14 -8.42 20.54 -18.33
CA ARG A 14 -9.63 21.38 -18.36
C ARG A 14 -10.66 20.89 -19.37
N ALA A 15 -10.21 20.36 -20.50
CA ALA A 15 -11.06 19.77 -21.54
C ALA A 15 -11.37 18.28 -21.31
N LEU A 16 -10.95 17.69 -20.17
CA LEU A 16 -11.17 16.29 -19.80
C LEU A 16 -10.75 15.28 -20.88
N LYS A 17 -9.69 15.60 -21.64
CA LYS A 17 -9.20 14.78 -22.75
C LYS A 17 -7.81 14.21 -22.54
N GLY A 18 -7.13 14.62 -21.47
CA GLY A 18 -5.77 14.20 -21.18
C GLY A 18 -5.31 14.62 -19.78
N CYS A 19 -4.05 14.34 -19.48
CA CYS A 19 -3.44 14.64 -18.20
C CYS A 19 -2.72 16.00 -18.16
N GLY A 20 -2.33 16.43 -16.96
CA GLY A 20 -1.59 17.67 -16.71
C GLY A 20 -0.14 17.66 -17.19
N HIS A 21 0.33 16.55 -17.77
CA HIS A 21 1.66 16.43 -18.39
C HIS A 21 1.65 16.63 -19.91
N GLY A 22 0.51 16.99 -20.49
CA GLY A 22 0.38 17.26 -21.93
C GLY A 22 0.14 16.03 -22.80
N ARG A 23 -0.28 14.90 -22.22
CA ARG A 23 -0.66 13.69 -22.96
C ARG A 23 -2.18 13.52 -23.00
N LEU A 24 -2.69 13.05 -24.14
CA LEU A 24 -4.09 12.65 -24.27
C LEU A 24 -4.33 11.34 -23.52
N PHE A 25 -5.57 11.07 -23.09
CA PHE A 25 -5.89 9.79 -22.43
C PHE A 25 -5.79 8.58 -23.36
N THR A 26 -5.74 8.80 -24.68
CA THR A 26 -5.46 7.77 -25.68
C THR A 26 -3.97 7.44 -25.79
N GLU A 27 -3.10 8.22 -25.15
CA GLU A 27 -1.65 8.04 -25.19
C GLU A 27 -1.10 7.65 -23.81
N PRO A 28 -0.08 6.80 -23.74
CA PRO A 28 0.55 6.46 -22.47
C PRO A 28 1.28 7.68 -21.87
N CYS A 29 1.04 7.93 -20.58
CA CYS A 29 1.77 8.93 -19.80
C CYS A 29 2.55 8.24 -18.66
N ILE A 30 3.86 8.10 -18.82
CA ILE A 30 4.74 7.41 -17.87
C ILE A 30 4.68 8.04 -16.47
N ASP A 31 4.61 9.36 -16.37
CA ASP A 31 4.54 10.06 -15.08
C ASP A 31 3.22 9.73 -14.34
N CYS A 32 2.09 9.68 -15.05
CA CYS A 32 0.81 9.26 -14.48
C CYS A 32 0.82 7.79 -14.05
N GLU A 33 1.43 6.92 -14.87
CA GLU A 33 1.57 5.49 -14.57
C GLU A 33 2.36 5.27 -13.27
N ILE A 34 3.49 5.96 -13.10
CA ILE A 34 4.29 5.87 -11.88
C ILE A 34 3.48 6.30 -10.65
N VAL A 35 2.74 7.41 -10.74
CA VAL A 35 1.90 7.87 -9.63
C VAL A 35 0.82 6.83 -9.29
N GLY A 36 0.16 6.28 -10.30
CA GLY A 36 -0.83 5.21 -10.13
C GLY A 36 -0.26 3.99 -9.42
N LEU A 37 0.89 3.50 -9.88
CA LEU A 37 1.58 2.35 -9.30
C LEU A 37 2.06 2.61 -7.86
N LEU A 38 2.51 3.83 -7.55
CA LEU A 38 2.90 4.20 -6.19
C LEU A 38 1.70 4.18 -5.23
N ASP A 39 0.54 4.62 -5.69
CA ASP A 39 -0.68 4.58 -4.88
C ASP A 39 -1.22 3.16 -4.73
N GLU A 40 -1.15 2.35 -5.78
CA GLU A 40 -1.44 0.91 -5.71
C GLU A 40 -0.54 0.22 -4.69
N TYR A 41 0.77 0.48 -4.73
CA TYR A 41 1.74 -0.07 -3.79
C TYR A 41 1.39 0.30 -2.34
N LYS A 42 1.11 1.59 -2.06
CA LYS A 42 0.68 2.03 -0.71
C LYS A 42 -0.58 1.29 -0.25
N ASN A 43 -1.55 1.10 -1.15
CA ASN A 43 -2.79 0.40 -0.83
C ASN A 43 -2.56 -1.10 -0.59
N ALA A 44 -1.69 -1.74 -1.35
CA ALA A 44 -1.27 -3.11 -1.15
C ALA A 44 -0.63 -3.30 0.23
N VAL A 45 0.31 -2.43 0.61
CA VAL A 45 0.95 -2.45 1.94
C VAL A 45 -0.09 -2.31 3.06
N ARG A 46 -1.02 -1.35 2.95
CA ARG A 46 -2.11 -1.19 3.93
C ARG A 46 -2.99 -2.43 4.02
N LYS A 47 -3.30 -3.06 2.88
CA LYS A 47 -4.09 -4.30 2.84
C LYS A 47 -3.36 -5.44 3.54
N VAL A 48 -2.08 -5.64 3.28
CA VAL A 48 -1.25 -6.64 3.96
C VAL A 48 -1.26 -6.40 5.46
N GLN A 49 -1.06 -5.16 5.91
CA GLN A 49 -1.06 -4.84 7.34
C GLN A 49 -2.42 -5.18 7.99
N ARG A 50 -3.54 -4.77 7.39
CA ARG A 50 -4.89 -5.11 7.89
C ARG A 50 -5.11 -6.62 7.99
N THR A 51 -4.68 -7.38 6.99
CA THR A 51 -4.77 -8.84 7.03
C THR A 51 -3.95 -9.42 8.17
N ARG A 52 -2.72 -8.92 8.37
CA ARG A 52 -1.85 -9.33 9.49
C ARG A 52 -2.48 -9.03 10.84
N ASP A 53 -3.04 -7.84 11.02
CA ASP A 53 -3.67 -7.43 12.27
C ASP A 53 -4.88 -8.31 12.59
N ARG A 54 -5.70 -8.63 11.58
CA ARG A 54 -6.83 -9.54 11.72
C ARG A 54 -6.41 -10.97 12.09
N LEU A 55 -5.34 -11.48 11.49
CA LEU A 55 -4.78 -12.80 11.82
C LEU A 55 -4.24 -12.83 13.26
N ARG A 56 -3.54 -11.77 13.69
CA ARG A 56 -3.07 -11.61 15.07
C ARG A 56 -4.22 -11.59 16.08
N ALA A 57 -5.30 -10.87 15.77
CA ALA A 57 -6.49 -10.82 16.63
C ALA A 57 -7.16 -12.19 16.81
N MET A 58 -7.01 -13.10 15.85
CA MET A 58 -7.48 -14.49 15.94
C MET A 58 -6.45 -15.45 16.57
N GLY A 59 -5.32 -14.95 17.08
CA GLY A 59 -4.28 -15.76 17.71
C GLY A 59 -3.38 -16.53 16.72
N VAL A 60 -3.49 -16.27 15.42
CA VAL A 60 -2.68 -16.95 14.39
C VAL A 60 -1.28 -16.33 14.35
N ARG A 61 -0.23 -17.15 14.53
CA ARG A 61 1.16 -16.73 14.33
C ARG A 61 1.43 -16.53 12.84
N LEU A 62 1.97 -15.36 12.49
CA LEU A 62 2.28 -15.04 11.10
C LEU A 62 3.65 -15.61 10.71
N PRO A 63 3.83 -16.09 9.46
CA PRO A 63 5.13 -16.50 8.97
C PRO A 63 6.13 -15.33 9.07
N GLY A 64 7.30 -15.57 9.65
CA GLY A 64 8.34 -14.56 9.85
C GLY A 64 8.20 -13.69 11.11
N SER A 65 7.19 -13.91 11.96
CA SER A 65 7.19 -13.33 13.31
C SER A 65 8.14 -14.13 14.21
N THR A 66 9.37 -13.64 14.40
CA THR A 66 10.37 -14.26 15.28
C THR A 66 10.21 -13.91 16.76
N SER A 67 9.17 -13.19 17.16
CA SER A 67 8.87 -12.98 18.58
C SER A 67 8.15 -14.21 19.14
N VAL A 68 8.92 -15.26 19.41
CA VAL A 68 8.57 -16.27 20.41
C VAL A 68 8.57 -15.54 21.76
N THR A 69 7.47 -14.88 22.09
CA THR A 69 7.22 -14.46 23.47
C THR A 69 6.84 -15.72 24.23
N GLN A 70 7.81 -16.25 24.97
CA GLN A 70 7.76 -17.38 25.91
C GLN A 70 6.81 -17.16 27.11
N GLN A 71 5.70 -16.43 26.93
CA GLN A 71 4.77 -16.12 28.04
C GLN A 71 3.65 -17.15 28.21
N GLN A 72 3.50 -18.09 27.27
CA GLN A 72 2.47 -19.13 27.37
C GLN A 72 2.91 -20.35 28.20
N GLU A 73 4.21 -20.52 28.49
CA GLU A 73 4.72 -21.71 29.22
C GLU A 73 4.83 -21.48 30.74
N ARG A 74 4.64 -20.24 31.22
CA ARG A 74 4.72 -19.91 32.66
C ARG A 74 3.38 -20.02 33.40
N SER A 75 2.24 -20.07 32.72
CA SER A 75 0.93 -20.14 33.38
C SER A 75 0.53 -21.54 33.86
N ASP A 76 1.18 -22.58 33.34
CA ASP A 76 0.79 -23.97 33.58
C ASP A 76 1.71 -24.68 34.60
N ALA A 77 2.85 -24.07 34.95
CA ALA A 77 3.82 -24.61 35.91
C ALA A 77 3.63 -24.08 37.35
N ASP A 78 2.75 -23.11 37.57
CA ASP A 78 2.47 -22.50 38.89
C ASP A 78 1.16 -23.05 39.53
N GLN A 79 0.62 -24.14 38.97
CA GLN A 79 -0.60 -24.82 39.47
C GLN A 79 -0.40 -26.32 39.80
N ALA A 80 0.86 -26.77 39.97
CA ALA A 80 1.19 -28.15 40.37
C ALA A 80 2.01 -28.18 41.66
#